data_AF-A0A9P6L7H8-F1
#
_entry.id   AF-A0A9P6L7H8-F1
#
_cell.length_a   1.000
_cell.length_b   1.000
_cell.length_c   1.000
_cell.angle_alpha   90.00
_cell.angle_beta   90.00
_cell.angle_gamma   90.00
#
_symmetry.space_group_name_H-M   'P 1'
#
loop_
_entity.id
_entity.type
_entity.pdbx_description
1 polymer ?
#
loop_
_entity_poly.entity_id
_entity_poly.type
_entity_poly.pdbx_seq_one_letter_code
_entity_poly.pdbx_strand_id
1 'polypeptide(L)'
;MLDPEVNNVRALAAQHGISIKRVDAILRLKGLEAAWKKEGKELQTELNNGMESVLGVQNTLSLSAAQELGEAAVEADRQDQDDLRGQLRERYVRTFWEPVAEGVDPVMPGILQQARETAEKHVQAAEDAKSDPKILGRHKGNPPKVQLLPSGKTPGRPKIQFVDVGGKFIDVKEHMVREKESARRRTVRQKKKVQPS
;
A
#
# COMPACT_ATOMS: atom_id res chain seq x y z
N MET A 1 -28.81 -3.22 -12.64
CA MET A 1 -27.43 -3.53 -13.10
C MET A 1 -27.56 -4.82 -13.85
N LEU A 2 -27.50 -4.77 -15.19
CA LEU A 2 -28.02 -5.85 -16.02
C LEU A 2 -27.12 -7.10 -15.99
N ASP A 3 -25.78 -6.96 -15.91
CA ASP A 3 -24.86 -8.10 -15.77
C ASP A 3 -23.57 -7.72 -15.00
N PRO A 4 -23.34 -8.24 -13.78
CA PRO A 4 -22.13 -7.94 -12.99
C PRO A 4 -20.87 -8.69 -13.46
N GLU A 5 -21.03 -9.79 -14.20
CA GLU A 5 -19.88 -10.58 -14.69
C GLU A 5 -19.20 -9.94 -15.90
N VAL A 6 -19.98 -9.34 -16.80
CA VAL A 6 -19.48 -8.64 -17.99
C VAL A 6 -19.03 -7.23 -17.63
N ASN A 7 -19.79 -6.51 -16.80
CA ASN A 7 -19.50 -5.14 -16.40
C ASN A 7 -18.82 -5.08 -15.02
N ASN A 8 -17.68 -5.75 -14.91
CA ASN A 8 -16.84 -5.66 -13.72
C ASN A 8 -16.31 -4.21 -13.57
N VAL A 9 -16.10 -3.76 -12.33
CA VAL A 9 -15.56 -2.43 -11.98
C VAL A 9 -14.29 -2.10 -12.77
N ARG A 10 -13.41 -3.09 -12.99
CA ARG A 10 -12.19 -2.92 -13.80
C ARG A 10 -12.48 -2.66 -15.28
N ALA A 11 -13.46 -3.34 -15.85
CA ALA A 11 -13.83 -3.15 -17.25
C ALA A 11 -14.41 -1.75 -17.46
N LEU A 12 -15.25 -1.29 -16.53
CA LEU A 12 -15.83 0.05 -16.55
C LEU A 12 -14.78 1.15 -16.33
N ALA A 13 -13.86 0.94 -15.39
CA ALA A 13 -12.73 1.85 -15.15
C ALA A 13 -11.87 2.01 -16.41
N ALA A 14 -11.53 0.90 -17.07
CA ALA A 14 -10.75 0.91 -18.30
C ALA A 14 -11.50 1.54 -19.48
N GLN A 15 -12.80 1.27 -19.63
CA GLN A 15 -13.61 1.81 -20.71
C GLN A 15 -13.79 3.33 -20.61
N HIS A 16 -13.95 3.85 -19.39
CA HIS A 16 -14.21 5.27 -19.16
C HIS A 16 -12.96 6.08 -18.79
N GLY A 17 -11.80 5.44 -18.59
CA GLY A 17 -10.57 6.12 -18.16
C GLY A 17 -10.70 6.72 -16.75
N ILE A 18 -11.42 6.03 -15.85
CA ILE A 18 -11.75 6.53 -14.51
C ILE A 18 -11.10 5.62 -13.46
N SER A 19 -10.67 6.19 -12.33
CA SER A 19 -10.11 5.42 -11.22
C SER A 19 -11.11 4.39 -10.68
N ILE A 20 -10.60 3.24 -10.25
CA ILE A 20 -11.45 2.11 -9.81
C ILE A 20 -12.33 2.51 -8.62
N LYS A 21 -11.79 3.30 -7.69
CA LYS A 21 -12.53 3.79 -6.53
C LYS A 21 -13.63 4.77 -6.91
N ARG A 22 -13.40 5.63 -7.91
CA ARG A 22 -14.43 6.54 -8.40
C ARG A 22 -15.56 5.75 -9.07
N VAL A 23 -15.25 4.70 -9.82
CA VAL A 23 -16.27 3.79 -10.37
C VAL A 23 -17.07 3.12 -9.24
N ASP A 24 -16.42 2.59 -8.20
CA ASP A 24 -17.10 1.99 -7.05
C ASP A 24 -17.99 3.00 -6.30
N ALA A 25 -17.48 4.22 -6.05
CA ALA A 25 -18.26 5.29 -5.44
C ALA A 25 -19.48 5.68 -6.27
N ILE A 26 -19.33 5.81 -7.60
CA ILE A 26 -20.43 6.08 -8.53
C ILE A 26 -21.47 4.96 -8.46
N LEU A 27 -21.06 3.70 -8.49
CA LEU A 27 -21.95 2.55 -8.41
C LEU A 27 -22.75 2.54 -7.10
N ARG A 28 -22.10 2.85 -5.97
CA ARG A 28 -22.76 2.95 -4.66
C ARG A 28 -23.78 4.09 -4.63
N LEU A 29 -23.40 5.28 -5.09
CA LEU A 29 -24.29 6.44 -5.13
C LEU A 29 -25.49 6.18 -6.06
N LYS A 30 -25.27 5.58 -7.22
CA LYS A 30 -26.35 5.18 -8.13
C LYS A 30 -27.25 4.09 -7.55
N GLY A 31 -26.70 3.18 -6.74
CA GLY A 31 -27.47 2.22 -5.95
C GLY A 31 -28.40 2.91 -4.94
N LEU A 32 -27.90 3.92 -4.23
CA LEU A 32 -28.69 4.72 -3.30
C LEU A 32 -29.76 5.55 -4.02
N GLU A 33 -29.44 6.17 -5.15
CA GLU A 33 -30.44 6.88 -5.97
C GLU A 33 -31.58 5.94 -6.39
N ALA A 34 -31.27 4.70 -6.80
CA ALA A 34 -32.29 3.71 -7.16
C ALA A 34 -33.13 3.28 -5.96
N ALA A 35 -32.53 3.19 -4.76
CA ALA A 35 -33.27 2.94 -3.52
C ALA A 35 -34.20 4.11 -3.17
N TRP A 36 -33.72 5.35 -3.26
CA TRP A 36 -34.52 6.55 -3.00
C TRP A 36 -35.68 6.73 -3.99
N LYS A 37 -35.48 6.38 -5.27
CA LYS A 37 -36.58 6.32 -6.24
C LYS A 37 -37.66 5.31 -5.83
N LYS A 38 -37.28 4.15 -5.30
CA LYS A 38 -38.23 3.15 -4.79
C LYS A 38 -38.95 3.62 -3.53
N GLU A 39 -38.26 4.37 -2.67
CA GLU A 39 -38.82 4.99 -1.47
C GLU A 39 -39.70 6.22 -1.77
N GLY A 40 -39.77 6.65 -3.04
CA GLY A 40 -40.58 7.80 -3.46
C GLY A 40 -40.00 9.15 -3.06
N LYS A 41 -38.72 9.23 -2.72
CA LYS A 41 -38.04 10.51 -2.44
C LYS A 41 -37.70 11.20 -3.75
N GLU A 42 -38.08 12.47 -3.85
CA GLU A 42 -37.75 13.30 -5.00
C GLU A 42 -36.24 13.58 -5.04
N LEU A 43 -35.62 13.33 -6.20
CA LEU A 43 -34.21 13.62 -6.44
C LEU A 43 -34.08 15.03 -7.00
N GLN A 44 -33.10 15.79 -6.51
CA GLN A 44 -32.79 17.14 -6.99
C GLN A 44 -32.06 17.10 -8.34
N THR A 45 -32.77 16.78 -9.41
CA THR A 45 -32.22 16.70 -10.78
C THR A 45 -31.83 18.06 -11.35
N GLU A 46 -32.56 19.12 -10.97
CA GLU A 46 -32.27 20.49 -11.42
C GLU A 46 -30.92 21.01 -10.89
N LEU A 47 -30.60 20.67 -9.64
CA LEU A 47 -29.31 21.00 -9.04
C LEU A 47 -28.18 20.30 -9.80
N ASN A 48 -28.35 19.03 -10.15
CA ASN A 48 -27.37 18.29 -10.96
C ASN A 48 -27.16 18.96 -12.32
N ASN A 49 -28.25 19.31 -13.02
CA ASN A 49 -28.15 19.99 -14.31
C ASN A 49 -27.43 21.34 -14.19
N GLY A 50 -27.69 22.10 -13.13
CA GLY A 50 -27.01 23.36 -12.84
C GLY A 50 -25.51 23.17 -12.57
N MET A 51 -25.15 22.16 -11.77
CA MET A 51 -23.75 21.84 -11.50
C MET A 51 -23.01 21.36 -12.74
N GLU A 52 -23.63 20.54 -13.59
CA GLU A 52 -23.04 20.08 -14.85
C GLU A 52 -22.74 21.25 -15.80
N SER A 53 -23.66 22.23 -15.86
CA SER A 53 -23.49 23.46 -16.62
C SER A 53 -22.32 24.31 -16.10
N VAL A 54 -22.25 24.53 -14.78
CA VAL A 54 -21.18 25.33 -14.13
C VAL A 54 -19.81 24.68 -14.27
N LEU A 55 -19.75 23.35 -14.14
CA LEU A 55 -18.51 22.58 -14.28
C LEU A 55 -18.10 22.37 -15.74
N GLY A 56 -18.93 22.77 -16.70
CA GLY A 56 -18.66 22.67 -18.13
C GLY A 56 -18.42 21.24 -18.58
N VAL A 57 -19.18 20.27 -18.02
CA VAL A 57 -19.05 18.85 -18.37
C VAL A 57 -19.45 18.67 -19.83
N GLN A 58 -18.47 18.61 -20.73
CA GLN A 58 -18.69 18.35 -22.14
C GLN A 58 -19.02 16.86 -22.32
N ASN A 59 -20.20 16.54 -22.88
CA ASN A 59 -20.60 15.17 -23.20
C ASN A 59 -19.77 14.52 -24.32
N THR A 60 -18.68 15.13 -24.74
CA THR A 60 -17.81 14.63 -25.79
C THR A 60 -16.82 13.63 -25.20
N LEU A 61 -17.20 12.36 -25.25
CA LEU A 61 -16.29 11.21 -25.21
C LEU A 61 -15.34 11.31 -26.42
N SER A 62 -14.35 12.21 -26.37
CA SER A 62 -13.22 12.11 -27.29
C SER A 62 -12.34 10.97 -26.76
N LEU A 63 -12.11 9.96 -27.60
CA LEU A 63 -11.23 8.82 -27.30
C LEU A 63 -9.83 9.26 -26.81
N SER A 64 -9.41 10.48 -27.17
CA SER A 64 -8.17 11.13 -26.69
C SER A 64 -8.19 11.43 -25.19
N ALA A 65 -9.32 11.91 -24.64
CA ALA A 65 -9.43 12.25 -23.22
C ALA A 65 -9.40 11.00 -22.33
N ALA A 66 -9.91 9.86 -22.81
CA ALA A 66 -9.85 8.59 -22.09
C ALA A 66 -8.40 8.08 -21.90
N GLN A 67 -7.50 8.41 -22.83
CA GLN A 67 -6.09 8.02 -22.76
C GLN A 67 -5.28 8.92 -21.81
N GLU A 68 -5.53 10.23 -21.82
CA GLU A 68 -4.91 11.19 -20.88
C GLU A 68 -5.46 11.03 -19.45
N LEU A 69 -6.75 10.77 -19.28
CA LEU A 69 -7.36 10.46 -17.99
C LEU A 69 -6.89 9.12 -17.44
N GLY A 70 -6.45 8.18 -18.29
CA GLY A 70 -5.90 6.90 -17.87
C GLY A 70 -4.65 7.06 -17.00
N GLU A 71 -3.72 7.95 -17.37
CA GLU A 71 -2.51 8.22 -16.58
C GLU A 71 -2.86 8.93 -15.26
N ALA A 72 -3.72 9.95 -15.32
CA ALA A 72 -4.20 10.65 -14.12
C ALA A 72 -5.00 9.73 -13.17
N ALA A 73 -5.79 8.79 -13.71
CA ALA A 73 -6.52 7.81 -12.93
C ALA A 73 -5.60 6.80 -12.25
N VAL A 74 -4.53 6.37 -12.93
CA VAL A 74 -3.50 5.48 -12.37
C VAL A 74 -2.71 6.18 -11.26
N GLU A 75 -2.41 7.46 -11.42
CA GLU A 75 -1.73 8.27 -10.41
C GLU A 75 -2.62 8.51 -9.18
N ALA A 76 -3.91 8.78 -9.37
CA ALA A 76 -4.89 8.87 -8.28
C ALA A 76 -5.05 7.54 -7.52
N ASP A 77 -5.12 6.41 -8.23
CA ASP A 77 -5.21 5.08 -7.61
C ASP A 77 -3.94 4.73 -6.79
N ARG A 78 -2.78 5.29 -7.17
CA ARG A 78 -1.53 5.19 -6.38
C ARG A 78 -1.58 6.07 -5.14
N GLN A 79 -1.89 7.35 -5.29
CA GLN A 79 -1.91 8.32 -4.19
C GLN A 79 -2.90 7.92 -3.10
N ASP A 80 -4.09 7.42 -3.46
CA ASP A 80 -5.06 6.98 -2.47
C ASP A 80 -4.66 5.68 -1.74
N GLN A 81 -3.75 4.86 -2.28
CA GLN A 81 -3.21 3.71 -1.53
C GLN A 81 -2.33 4.18 -0.37
N ASP A 82 -1.64 5.30 -0.56
CA ASP A 82 -0.75 5.89 0.44
C ASP A 82 -1.55 6.73 1.46
N ASP A 83 -2.61 7.44 1.02
CA ASP A 83 -3.34 8.38 1.86
C ASP A 83 -4.38 7.76 2.82
N LEU A 84 -4.95 6.58 2.49
CA LEU A 84 -6.07 6.00 3.24
C LEU A 84 -5.72 5.54 4.67
N ARG A 85 -4.44 5.31 5.00
CA ARG A 85 -4.05 4.79 6.33
C ARG A 85 -3.59 5.86 7.30
N GLY A 86 -3.03 6.97 6.82
CA GLY A 86 -2.44 8.01 7.67
C GLY A 86 -3.42 9.14 8.01
N GLN A 87 -3.99 9.77 6.98
CA GLN A 87 -4.62 11.09 7.13
C GLN A 87 -5.95 11.05 7.91
N LEU A 88 -6.76 10.00 7.72
CA LEU A 88 -8.01 9.82 8.45
C LEU A 88 -7.77 9.59 9.94
N ARG A 89 -6.74 8.81 10.30
CA ARG A 89 -6.38 8.57 11.70
C ARG A 89 -5.92 9.85 12.40
N GLU A 90 -5.16 10.70 11.73
CA GLU A 90 -4.65 11.95 12.29
C GLU A 90 -5.77 12.96 12.60
N ARG A 91 -6.85 12.98 11.81
CA ARG A 91 -8.02 13.83 12.08
C ARG A 91 -8.75 13.45 13.37
N TYR A 92 -8.84 12.14 13.68
CA TYR A 92 -9.54 11.67 14.88
C TYR A 92 -8.75 11.90 16.18
N VAL A 93 -7.42 12.05 16.12
CA VAL A 93 -6.59 12.32 17.30
C VAL A 93 -6.93 13.67 17.95
N ARG A 94 -7.41 14.65 17.17
CA ARG A 94 -7.70 16.00 17.68
C ARG A 94 -9.09 16.14 18.31
N THR A 95 -9.95 15.12 18.19
CA THR A 95 -11.37 15.19 18.60
C THR A 95 -11.68 14.40 19.87
N PHE A 96 -10.66 13.95 20.62
CA PHE A 96 -10.91 13.23 21.87
C PHE A 96 -11.51 14.18 22.92
N TRP A 97 -12.76 13.91 23.29
CA TRP A 97 -13.43 14.55 24.41
C TRP A 97 -13.22 13.70 25.66
N GLU A 98 -12.17 13.98 26.41
CA GLU A 98 -12.03 13.46 27.76
C GLU A 98 -12.66 14.45 28.74
N PRO A 99 -13.52 14.02 29.68
CA PRO A 99 -13.97 14.89 30.75
C PRO A 99 -12.79 15.13 31.71
N VAL A 100 -12.06 16.23 31.50
CA VAL A 100 -10.93 16.63 32.34
C VAL A 100 -11.33 17.82 33.20
N ALA A 101 -10.95 17.80 34.47
CA ALA A 101 -11.13 18.94 35.37
C ALA A 101 -10.36 20.16 34.85
N GLU A 102 -10.92 21.36 35.07
CA GLU A 102 -10.29 22.61 34.63
C GLU A 102 -8.86 22.72 35.21
N GLY A 103 -7.86 22.78 34.32
CA GLY A 103 -6.45 22.93 34.68
C GLY A 103 -5.60 21.66 34.64
N VAL A 104 -6.16 20.50 34.27
CA VAL A 104 -5.39 19.27 34.02
C VAL A 104 -5.37 18.97 32.52
N ASP A 105 -4.22 18.57 32.00
CA ASP A 105 -4.09 18.19 30.59
C ASP A 105 -4.69 16.79 30.33
N PRO A 106 -5.36 16.57 29.19
CA PRO A 106 -5.90 15.26 28.81
C PRO A 106 -4.77 14.23 28.60
N VAL A 107 -5.00 13.00 29.07
CA VAL A 107 -3.97 11.96 29.14
C VAL A 107 -3.89 11.16 27.84
N MET A 108 -5.03 10.92 27.18
CA MET A 108 -5.09 10.15 25.94
C MET A 108 -4.25 10.68 24.77
N PRO A 109 -4.18 11.99 24.47
CA PRO A 109 -3.33 12.46 23.37
C PRO A 109 -1.86 12.12 23.59
N GLY A 110 -1.36 12.16 24.83
CA GLY A 110 0.01 11.78 25.16
C GLY A 110 0.28 10.28 24.94
N ILE A 111 -0.64 9.41 25.37
CA ILE A 111 -0.50 7.96 25.19
C ILE A 111 -0.52 7.61 23.69
N LEU A 112 -1.38 8.25 22.90
CA LEU A 112 -1.46 8.00 21.47
C LEU A 112 -0.19 8.45 20.72
N GLN A 113 0.41 9.56 21.13
CA GLN A 113 1.71 10.00 20.59
C GLN A 113 2.82 9.02 20.94
N GLN A 114 2.89 8.54 22.19
CA GLN A 114 3.87 7.52 22.59
C GLN A 114 3.68 6.19 21.85
N ALA A 115 2.43 5.76 21.65
CA ALA A 115 2.10 4.58 20.86
C ALA A 115 2.53 4.74 19.39
N ARG A 116 2.43 5.95 18.83
CA ARG A 116 2.91 6.26 17.48
C ARG A 116 4.44 6.19 17.42
N GLU A 117 5.14 6.87 18.31
CA GLU A 117 6.60 6.85 18.34
C GLU A 117 7.17 5.44 18.52
N THR A 118 6.54 4.64 19.38
CA THR A 118 6.95 3.24 19.56
C THR A 118 6.70 2.41 18.31
N ALA A 119 5.56 2.58 17.63
CA ALA A 119 5.29 1.93 16.35
C ALA A 119 6.30 2.33 15.26
N GLU A 120 6.62 3.62 15.14
CA GLU A 120 7.63 4.14 14.20
C GLU A 120 9.01 3.57 14.51
N LYS A 121 9.42 3.56 15.78
CA LYS A 121 10.66 2.91 16.24
C LYS A 121 10.69 1.42 15.90
N HIS A 122 9.58 0.72 16.01
CA HIS A 122 9.48 -0.69 15.64
C HIS A 122 9.62 -0.92 14.13
N VAL A 123 9.05 -0.04 13.30
CA VAL A 123 9.21 -0.09 11.84
C VAL A 123 10.67 0.18 11.46
N GLN A 124 11.27 1.25 11.99
CA GLN A 124 12.67 1.59 11.77
C GLN A 124 13.60 0.46 12.20
N ALA A 125 13.42 -0.08 13.42
CA ALA A 125 14.22 -1.21 13.90
C ALA A 125 14.08 -2.47 13.01
N ALA A 126 12.90 -2.69 12.41
CA ALA A 126 12.70 -3.79 11.48
C ALA A 126 13.37 -3.55 10.12
N GLU A 127 13.45 -2.30 9.66
CA GLU A 127 14.18 -1.91 8.45
C GLU A 127 15.69 -1.97 8.67
N ASP A 128 16.18 -1.44 9.79
CA ASP A 128 17.59 -1.52 10.20
C ASP A 128 18.05 -2.97 10.28
N ALA A 129 17.25 -3.84 10.90
CA ALA A 129 17.53 -5.27 10.97
C ALA A 129 17.56 -5.96 9.59
N LYS A 130 16.85 -5.46 8.58
CA LYS A 130 16.99 -5.96 7.19
C LYS A 130 18.27 -5.48 6.51
N SER A 131 18.80 -4.34 6.94
CA SER A 131 20.03 -3.76 6.40
C SER A 131 21.30 -4.35 7.04
N ASP A 132 21.16 -5.16 8.10
CA ASP A 132 22.28 -5.73 8.83
C ASP A 132 23.22 -6.56 7.93
N PRO A 133 24.52 -6.21 7.85
CA PRO A 133 25.46 -6.88 6.94
C PRO A 133 25.68 -8.35 7.31
N LYS A 134 25.47 -8.71 8.59
CA LYS A 134 25.56 -10.10 9.09
C LYS A 134 24.45 -10.97 8.51
N ILE A 135 23.24 -10.42 8.34
CA ILE A 135 22.08 -11.13 7.80
C ILE A 135 22.19 -11.22 6.27
N LEU A 136 22.72 -10.18 5.63
CA LEU A 136 22.96 -10.14 4.19
C LEU A 136 24.17 -10.97 3.73
N GLY A 137 24.90 -11.61 4.66
CA GLY A 137 26.12 -12.36 4.33
C GLY A 137 27.22 -11.49 3.72
N ARG A 138 27.18 -10.17 3.91
CA ARG A 138 28.17 -9.25 3.36
C ARG A 138 29.44 -9.31 4.20
N HIS A 139 30.50 -9.90 3.66
CA HIS A 139 31.83 -9.77 4.22
C HIS A 139 32.32 -8.31 4.06
N LYS A 140 32.83 -7.71 5.14
CA LYS A 140 33.39 -6.35 5.11
C LYS A 140 34.44 -6.25 3.99
N GLY A 141 34.19 -5.42 2.97
CA GLY A 141 35.19 -5.07 1.95
C GLY A 141 34.80 -5.25 0.48
N ASN A 142 33.65 -5.83 0.13
CA ASN A 142 33.23 -5.95 -1.28
C ASN A 142 31.98 -5.10 -1.58
N PRO A 143 32.10 -4.01 -2.39
CA PRO A 143 30.93 -3.28 -2.84
C PRO A 143 30.09 -4.14 -3.79
N PRO A 144 28.76 -3.89 -3.87
CA PRO A 144 27.88 -4.64 -4.76
C PRO A 144 28.32 -4.43 -6.21
N LYS A 145 28.74 -5.51 -6.87
CA LYS A 145 29.18 -5.48 -8.27
C LYS A 145 27.96 -5.80 -9.14
N VAL A 146 27.44 -4.79 -9.85
CA VAL A 146 26.41 -5.02 -10.86
C VAL A 146 27.04 -5.83 -12.00
N GLN A 147 26.70 -7.12 -12.07
CA GLN A 147 27.16 -7.99 -13.15
C GLN A 147 26.13 -7.96 -14.27
N LEU A 148 26.48 -7.27 -15.35
CA LEU A 148 25.75 -7.34 -16.61
C LEU A 148 26.24 -8.59 -17.35
N LEU A 149 25.41 -9.63 -17.40
CA LEU A 149 25.73 -10.85 -18.14
C LEU A 149 25.12 -10.73 -19.55
N PRO A 150 25.93 -10.81 -20.62
CA PRO A 150 25.38 -10.91 -21.96
C PRO A 150 24.62 -12.23 -22.08
N SER A 151 23.36 -12.16 -22.53
CA SER A 151 22.51 -13.33 -22.71
C SER A 151 22.91 -14.12 -23.96
N GLY A 152 24.05 -14.82 -23.92
CA GLY A 152 24.55 -15.62 -25.03
C GLY A 152 25.07 -14.83 -26.24
N LYS A 153 25.60 -15.56 -27.23
CA LYS A 153 26.27 -15.02 -28.44
C LYS A 153 25.30 -14.49 -29.53
N THR A 154 23.99 -14.65 -29.36
CA THR A 154 23.01 -14.32 -30.40
C THR A 154 22.65 -12.83 -30.37
N PRO A 155 22.80 -12.09 -31.48
CA PRO A 155 22.38 -10.69 -31.55
C PRO A 155 20.86 -10.58 -31.41
N GLY A 156 20.39 -9.60 -30.63
CA GLY A 156 18.95 -9.29 -30.46
C GLY A 156 18.30 -9.75 -29.14
N ARG A 157 19.03 -10.45 -28.25
CA ARG A 157 18.49 -10.86 -26.94
C ARG A 157 18.74 -9.78 -25.87
N PRO A 158 17.74 -9.43 -25.03
CA PRO A 158 17.89 -8.40 -24.02
C PRO A 158 18.94 -8.78 -22.97
N LYS A 159 19.77 -7.80 -22.57
CA LYS A 159 20.81 -7.97 -21.54
C LYS A 159 20.15 -8.29 -20.20
N ILE A 160 20.62 -9.33 -19.52
CA ILE A 160 20.15 -9.68 -18.17
C ILE A 160 21.00 -8.88 -17.17
N GLN A 161 20.35 -8.00 -16.41
CA GLN A 161 20.98 -7.25 -15.33
C GLN A 161 20.56 -7.85 -13.99
N PHE A 162 21.52 -8.35 -13.24
CA PHE A 162 21.28 -8.74 -11.85
C PHE A 162 21.42 -7.51 -10.97
N VAL A 163 20.29 -7.10 -10.37
CA VAL A 163 20.24 -6.03 -9.36
C VAL A 163 20.22 -6.69 -7.99
N ASP A 164 21.17 -6.30 -7.12
CA ASP A 164 21.14 -6.73 -5.73
C ASP A 164 19.96 -6.06 -5.02
N VAL A 165 18.98 -6.87 -4.63
CA VAL A 165 17.77 -6.43 -3.93
C VAL A 165 17.96 -6.31 -2.41
N GLY A 166 19.15 -6.62 -1.90
CA GLY A 166 19.50 -6.52 -0.48
C GLY A 166 18.54 -7.32 0.42
N GLY A 167 18.20 -6.74 1.57
CA GLY A 167 17.36 -7.38 2.60
C GLY A 167 15.85 -7.30 2.36
N LYS A 168 15.41 -6.82 1.19
CA LYS A 168 13.99 -6.54 0.92
C LYS A 168 13.08 -7.76 1.09
N PHE A 169 13.60 -8.95 0.80
CA PHE A 169 12.87 -10.22 0.87
C PHE A 169 13.28 -11.11 2.04
N ILE A 170 14.07 -10.57 2.99
CA ILE A 170 14.50 -11.33 4.17
C ILE A 170 13.48 -11.15 5.28
N ASP A 171 12.90 -12.26 5.75
CA ASP A 171 12.17 -12.28 7.01
C ASP A 171 13.15 -12.39 8.17
N VAL A 172 13.35 -11.27 8.86
CA VAL A 172 14.25 -11.14 10.03
C VAL A 172 13.86 -12.15 11.11
N LYS A 173 12.55 -12.41 11.32
CA LYS A 173 12.09 -13.33 12.37
C LYS A 173 12.47 -14.76 12.05
N GLU A 174 12.24 -15.19 10.81
CA GLU A 174 12.63 -16.52 10.35
C GLU A 174 14.14 -16.73 10.47
N HIS A 175 14.93 -15.72 10.09
CA HIS A 175 16.39 -15.78 10.22
C HIS A 175 16.84 -15.95 11.68
N MET A 176 16.25 -15.21 12.62
CA MET A 176 16.56 -15.36 14.05
C MET A 176 16.21 -16.74 14.59
N VAL A 177 15.04 -17.30 14.21
CA VAL A 177 14.66 -18.66 14.61
C VAL A 177 15.67 -19.67 14.10
N ARG A 178 16.08 -19.54 12.84
CA ARG A 178 17.09 -20.40 12.21
C ARG A 178 18.45 -20.30 12.89
N GLU A 179 18.89 -19.10 13.27
CA GLU A 179 20.16 -18.90 13.97
C GLU A 179 20.13 -19.57 15.36
N LYS A 180 19.05 -19.38 16.13
CA LYS A 180 18.85 -20.04 17.44
C LYS A 180 18.84 -21.56 17.32
N GLU A 181 18.12 -22.09 16.33
CA GLU A 181 18.09 -23.54 16.10
C GLU A 181 19.47 -24.08 15.69
N SER A 182 20.20 -23.36 14.84
CA SER A 182 21.55 -23.73 14.44
C SER A 182 22.51 -23.75 15.63
N ALA A 183 22.40 -22.79 16.55
CA ALA A 183 23.18 -22.75 17.78
C ALA A 183 22.86 -23.95 18.69
N ARG A 184 21.57 -24.29 18.85
CA ARG A 184 21.14 -25.49 19.58
C ARG A 184 21.68 -26.79 18.96
N ARG A 185 21.63 -26.93 17.62
CA ARG A 185 22.20 -28.09 16.92
C ARG A 185 23.72 -28.16 17.08
N ARG A 186 24.43 -27.03 17.08
CA ARG A 186 25.88 -26.96 17.30
C ARG A 186 26.27 -27.45 18.69
N THR A 187 25.59 -27.01 19.75
CA THR A 187 25.90 -27.45 21.12
C THR A 187 25.65 -28.94 21.33
N VAL A 188 24.56 -29.49 20.76
CA VAL A 188 24.29 -30.94 20.79
C VAL A 188 25.38 -31.73 20.07
N ARG A 189 25.82 -31.28 18.89
CA ARG A 189 26.91 -31.93 18.15
C ARG A 189 28.24 -31.88 18.89
N GLN A 190 28.56 -30.77 19.55
CA GLN A 190 29.76 -30.65 20.37
C GLN A 190 29.74 -31.62 21.55
N LYS A 191 28.62 -31.70 22.28
CA LYS A 191 28.45 -32.68 23.36
C LYS A 191 28.61 -34.13 22.87
N LYS A 192 28.06 -34.47 21.70
CA LYS A 192 28.21 -35.81 21.09
C LYS A 192 29.65 -36.12 20.66
N LYS A 193 30.46 -35.11 20.30
CA LYS A 193 31.88 -35.31 19.95
C LYS A 193 32.79 -35.51 21.17
N VAL A 194 32.40 -34.97 22.33
CA VAL A 194 33.18 -35.06 23.58
C VAL A 194 32.94 -36.39 24.31
N GLN A 195 31.88 -37.13 23.96
CA GLN A 195 31.70 -38.53 24.35
C GLN A 195 32.03 -39.45 23.16
N PRO A 196 33.31 -39.68 22.82
CA PRO A 196 33.65 -40.90 22.10
C PRO A 196 33.47 -42.07 23.08
N SER A 197 32.74 -43.08 22.63
CA SER A 197 32.62 -44.40 23.26
C SER A 197 33.98 -45.01 23.59
#